data_AF-A0A358A068-F1
#
_entry.id   AF-A0A358A068-F1
#
_cell.length_a   1.000
_cell.length_b   1.000
_cell.length_c   1.000
_cell.angle_alpha   90.00
_cell.angle_beta   90.00
_cell.angle_gamma   90.00
#
_symmetry.space_group_name_H-M   'P 1'
#
loop_
_entity.id
_entity.type
_entity.pdbx_description
1 polymer ?
#
loop_
_entity_poly.entity_id
_entity_poly.type
_entity_poly.pdbx_seq_one_letter_code
_entity_poly.pdbx_strand_id
1 'polypeptide(L)'
;DDVSYVLVFENRGPEVGATIAHPHGQIYAFDIVPPVVATEYATASATTFDAPSAEVMVATHGEWSAWVPLAASWPYELLLAPSTDVPDLPSLN
;
A
#
# COMPACT_ATOMS: atom_id res chain seq x y z
N ASP A 1 11.16 -1.39 -21.35
CA ASP A 1 12.15 -0.34 -21.05
C ASP A 1 11.55 1.05 -20.83
N ASP A 2 10.24 1.26 -21.06
CA ASP A 2 9.57 2.56 -20.85
C ASP A 2 8.78 2.67 -19.53
N VAL A 3 8.80 1.63 -18.68
CA VAL A 3 8.07 1.59 -17.40
C VAL A 3 9.01 1.20 -16.28
N SER A 4 9.14 2.09 -15.31
CA SER A 4 9.96 1.94 -14.10
C SER A 4 9.13 1.71 -12.84
N TYR A 5 7.85 2.15 -12.81
CA TYR A 5 6.97 1.94 -11.66
C TYR A 5 5.49 1.85 -12.06
N VAL A 6 4.74 0.99 -11.37
CA VAL A 6 3.29 0.83 -11.56
C VAL A 6 2.58 1.14 -10.24
N LEU A 7 1.71 2.15 -10.24
CA LEU A 7 0.87 2.52 -9.10
C LEU A 7 -0.56 2.03 -9.31
N VAL A 8 -1.02 1.12 -8.44
CA VAL A 8 -2.42 0.68 -8.37
C VAL A 8 -3.11 1.41 -7.24
N PHE A 9 -4.25 2.07 -7.50
CA PHE A 9 -4.98 2.83 -6.48
C PHE A 9 -6.49 2.95 -6.77
N GLU A 10 -7.27 3.31 -5.77
CA GLU A 10 -8.70 3.62 -5.86
C GLU A 10 -8.98 5.00 -5.25
N ASN A 11 -9.79 5.81 -5.93
CA ASN A 11 -10.43 6.98 -5.34
C ASN A 11 -11.91 6.65 -5.13
N ARG A 12 -12.35 6.59 -3.87
CA ARG A 12 -13.74 6.24 -3.53
C ARG A 12 -14.48 7.44 -2.94
N GLY A 13 -15.35 8.04 -3.75
CA GLY A 13 -16.17 9.20 -3.39
C GLY A 13 -15.67 10.51 -4.01
N PRO A 14 -16.58 11.46 -4.30
CA PRO A 14 -16.21 12.72 -4.93
C PRO A 14 -15.27 13.58 -4.06
N GLU A 15 -15.30 13.41 -2.74
CA GLU A 15 -14.45 14.13 -1.77
C GLU A 15 -12.96 13.81 -1.95
N VAL A 16 -12.64 12.65 -2.53
CA VAL A 16 -11.27 12.19 -2.83
C VAL A 16 -11.00 12.16 -4.34
N GLY A 17 -11.81 12.86 -5.13
CA GLY A 17 -11.57 13.06 -6.56
C GLY A 17 -12.13 11.98 -7.49
N ALA A 18 -13.04 11.12 -7.02
CA ALA A 18 -13.75 10.21 -7.92
C ALA A 18 -14.73 10.98 -8.83
N THR A 19 -14.58 10.84 -10.14
CA THR A 19 -15.43 11.52 -11.15
C THR A 19 -16.53 10.62 -11.70
N ILE A 20 -16.40 9.30 -11.53
CA ILE A 20 -17.36 8.28 -11.97
C ILE A 20 -17.90 7.57 -10.74
N ALA A 21 -19.23 7.46 -10.62
CA ALA A 21 -19.88 6.86 -9.45
C ALA A 21 -19.78 5.33 -9.40
N HIS A 22 -19.59 4.68 -10.55
CA HIS A 22 -19.42 3.22 -10.61
C HIS A 22 -18.13 2.80 -9.88
N PRO A 23 -18.12 1.72 -9.08
CA PRO A 23 -16.90 1.24 -8.43
C PRO A 23 -15.79 0.93 -9.45
N HIS A 24 -14.64 1.56 -9.29
CA HIS A 24 -13.48 1.37 -10.18
C HIS A 24 -12.17 1.71 -9.47
N GLY A 25 -11.08 1.10 -9.92
CA GLY A 25 -9.71 1.48 -9.58
C GLY A 25 -8.99 2.08 -10.79
N GLN A 26 -7.75 2.50 -10.58
CA GLN A 26 -6.88 3.07 -11.61
C GLN A 26 -5.48 2.47 -11.49
N ILE A 27 -4.77 2.41 -12.62
CA ILE A 27 -3.39 1.95 -12.69
C ILE A 27 -2.60 2.95 -13.52
N TYR A 28 -1.57 3.54 -12.93
CA TYR A 28 -0.64 4.43 -13.61
C TYR A 28 0.71 3.73 -13.80
N ALA A 29 1.27 3.84 -15.00
CA ALA A 29 2.61 3.37 -15.32
C ALA A 29 3.51 4.59 -15.56
N PHE A 30 4.62 4.67 -14.83
CA PHE A 30 5.58 5.76 -14.91
C PHE A 30 6.90 5.25 -15.49
N ASP A 31 7.57 6.09 -16.27
CA ASP A 31 8.93 5.88 -16.78
C ASP A 31 10.02 6.20 -15.74
N ILE A 32 9.64 6.74 -14.58
CA ILE A 32 10.49 7.01 -13.42
C ILE A 32 9.98 6.29 -12.17
N VAL A 33 10.86 6.08 -11.19
CA VAL A 33 10.44 5.69 -9.83
C VAL A 33 10.09 6.97 -9.04
N PRO A 34 8.85 7.12 -8.53
CA PRO A 34 8.46 8.29 -7.76
C PRO A 34 9.33 8.49 -6.50
N PRO A 35 9.64 9.74 -6.09
CA PRO A 35 10.53 9.99 -4.94
C PRO A 35 10.08 9.33 -3.63
N VAL A 36 8.77 9.26 -3.38
CA VAL A 36 8.22 8.60 -2.18
C VAL A 36 8.57 7.11 -2.17
N VAL A 37 8.36 6.42 -3.30
CA VAL A 37 8.69 5.00 -3.48
C VAL A 37 10.18 4.76 -3.36
N ALA A 38 11.00 5.61 -3.99
CA ALA A 38 12.45 5.50 -3.89
C ALA A 38 12.94 5.69 -2.44
N THR A 39 12.31 6.58 -1.68
CA THR A 39 12.60 6.80 -0.26
C THR A 39 12.18 5.60 0.58
N GLU A 40 10.96 5.11 0.39
CA GLU A 40 10.46 3.90 1.06
C GLU A 40 11.42 2.73 0.82
N TYR A 41 11.79 2.45 -0.43
CA TYR A 41 12.73 1.38 -0.77
C TYR A 41 14.12 1.57 -0.14
N ALA A 42 14.65 2.80 -0.13
CA ALA A 42 15.97 3.08 0.45
C ALA A 42 15.99 2.98 1.99
N THR A 43 14.85 3.24 2.63
CA THR A 43 14.68 3.18 4.09
C THR A 43 14.10 1.85 4.56
N ALA A 44 13.67 1.00 3.62
CA ALA A 44 13.10 -0.30 3.91
C ALA A 44 14.13 -1.15 4.66
N SER A 45 13.80 -1.54 5.89
CA SER A 45 14.49 -2.65 6.54
C SER A 45 13.97 -3.97 5.94
N ALA A 46 14.65 -5.07 6.24
CA ALA A 46 14.11 -6.41 6.00
C ALA A 46 12.75 -6.67 6.71
N THR A 47 12.26 -5.70 7.49
CA THR A 47 11.12 -5.78 8.40
C THR A 47 10.07 -4.68 8.13
N THR A 48 10.07 -4.07 6.94
CA THR A 48 9.23 -2.89 6.62
C THR A 48 7.73 -3.16 6.78
N PHE A 49 7.33 -4.44 6.71
CA PHE A 49 5.96 -4.89 6.98
C PHE A 49 5.87 -5.88 8.15
N ASP A 50 6.85 -5.87 9.07
CA ASP A 50 6.78 -6.70 10.27
C ASP A 50 5.45 -6.49 10.96
N ALA A 51 4.87 -7.61 11.40
CA ALA A 51 3.63 -7.60 12.16
C ALA A 51 3.79 -6.61 13.34
N PRO A 52 2.94 -5.58 13.41
CA PRO A 52 3.07 -4.54 14.43
C PRO A 52 2.73 -5.10 15.81
N SER A 53 2.92 -4.30 16.85
CA SER A 53 2.45 -4.67 18.18
C SER A 53 0.93 -4.90 18.19
N ALA A 54 0.47 -5.74 19.13
CA ALA A 54 -0.96 -6.02 19.30
C ALA A 54 -1.80 -4.76 19.63
N GLU A 55 -1.17 -3.67 20.08
CA GLU A 55 -1.85 -2.42 20.44
C GLU A 55 -2.36 -1.63 19.23
N VAL A 56 -1.68 -1.74 18.08
CA VAL A 56 -2.06 -1.02 16.84
C VAL A 56 -2.64 -1.94 15.78
N MET A 57 -2.73 -3.24 16.08
CA MET A 57 -3.38 -4.23 15.23
C MET A 57 -4.89 -4.00 15.19
N VAL A 58 -5.47 -3.96 13.98
CA VAL A 58 -6.91 -3.75 13.78
C VAL A 58 -7.61 -5.05 13.43
N ALA A 59 -7.05 -5.85 12.50
CA ALA A 59 -7.62 -7.11 12.10
C ALA A 59 -6.58 -8.07 11.52
N THR A 60 -6.83 -9.37 11.66
CA THR A 60 -6.11 -10.43 10.95
C THR A 60 -7.11 -11.34 10.26
N HIS A 61 -6.76 -11.84 9.07
CA HIS A 61 -7.59 -12.79 8.32
C HIS A 61 -6.72 -13.68 7.44
N GLY A 62 -6.60 -14.96 7.81
CA GLY A 62 -5.69 -15.89 7.14
C GLY A 62 -4.26 -15.34 7.17
N GLU A 63 -3.63 -15.27 5.99
CA GLU A 63 -2.26 -14.76 5.80
C GLU A 63 -2.21 -13.22 5.66
N TRP A 64 -3.24 -12.48 6.06
CA TRP A 64 -3.28 -11.03 5.93
C TRP A 64 -3.49 -10.34 7.28
N SER A 65 -2.83 -9.18 7.45
CA SER A 65 -2.97 -8.33 8.63
C SER A 65 -3.20 -6.87 8.23
N ALA A 66 -4.04 -6.18 8.99
CA ALA A 66 -4.32 -4.76 8.85
C ALA A 66 -4.09 -4.01 10.17
N TRP A 67 -3.37 -2.90 10.12
CA TRP A 67 -2.97 -2.16 11.32
C TRP A 67 -2.80 -0.67 11.09
N VAL A 68 -2.81 0.10 12.17
CA VAL A 68 -2.51 1.53 12.13
C VAL A 68 -0.99 1.73 12.14
N PRO A 69 -0.40 2.43 11.15
CA PRO A 69 1.04 2.71 11.16
C PRO A 69 1.43 3.60 12.35
N LEU A 70 2.62 3.36 12.92
CA LEU A 70 3.10 4.11 14.10
C LEU A 70 3.16 5.62 13.88
N ALA A 71 3.42 6.06 12.64
CA ALA A 71 3.45 7.46 12.23
C ALA A 71 2.41 7.75 11.15
N ALA A 72 1.14 7.44 11.44
CA ALA A 72 0.02 7.68 10.53
C ALA A 72 -0.08 9.16 10.11
N SER A 73 -0.26 9.38 8.81
CA SER A 73 -0.52 10.69 8.20
C SER A 73 -1.99 11.08 8.28
N TRP A 74 -2.90 10.09 8.31
CA TRP A 74 -4.34 10.31 8.35
C TRP A 74 -5.01 9.66 9.57
N PRO A 75 -6.08 10.28 10.13
CA PRO A 75 -6.94 9.59 11.08
C PRO A 75 -7.52 8.33 10.43
N TYR A 76 -7.43 7.20 11.14
CA TYR A 76 -7.89 5.89 10.66
C TYR A 76 -7.13 5.34 9.44
N GLU A 77 -5.89 5.77 9.22
CA GLU A 77 -5.00 5.13 8.24
C GLU A 77 -4.75 3.66 8.60
N LEU A 78 -4.71 2.80 7.58
CA LEU A 78 -4.39 1.39 7.71
C LEU A 78 -3.32 0.99 6.70
N LEU A 79 -2.34 0.23 7.16
CA LEU A 79 -1.51 -0.61 6.31
C LEU A 79 -2.11 -2.01 6.24
N LEU A 80 -2.11 -2.60 5.05
CA LEU A 80 -2.55 -3.96 4.78
C LEU A 80 -1.40 -4.70 4.11
N ALA A 81 -0.96 -5.80 4.71
CA ALA A 81 0.11 -6.62 4.14
C ALA A 81 -0.14 -8.12 4.35
N PRO A 82 0.37 -8.96 3.44
CA PRO A 82 0.44 -10.39 3.68
C PRO A 82 1.49 -10.71 4.77
N SER A 83 1.37 -11.87 5.40
CA SER A 83 2.34 -12.44 6.34
C SER A 83 3.62 -12.92 5.67
N THR A 84 3.61 -13.03 4.33
CA THR A 84 4.72 -13.52 3.52
C THR A 84 5.37 -12.37 2.78
N ASP A 85 6.70 -12.29 2.88
CA ASP A 85 7.48 -11.33 2.12
C ASP A 85 7.51 -11.72 0.63
N VAL A 86 6.86 -10.90 -0.19
CA VAL A 86 6.90 -11.00 -1.65
C VAL A 86 7.34 -9.66 -2.24
N PRO A 87 8.09 -9.66 -3.36
CA PRO A 87 8.69 -8.43 -3.88
C PRO A 87 7.68 -7.48 -4.54
N ASP A 88 6.52 -7.99 -4.97
CA ASP A 88 5.52 -7.21 -5.70
C ASP A 88 4.13 -7.88 -5.69
N LEU A 89 3.10 -7.15 -6.15
CA LEU A 89 1.73 -7.67 -6.24
C LEU A 89 1.59 -8.88 -7.18
N PRO A 90 2.21 -8.94 -8.37
CA PRO A 90 2.16 -10.12 -9.23
C PRO A 90 2.75 -11.39 -8.61
N SER A 91 3.61 -11.25 -7.60
CA SER A 91 4.19 -12.38 -6.85
C SER A 91 3.25 -12.95 -5.77
N LEU A 92 2.07 -12.35 -5.56
CA LEU A 92 1.02 -12.92 -4.70
C LEU A 92 0.36 -14.12 -5.41
N ASN A 93 0.37 -15.29 -4.75
CA ASN A 93 -0.23 -16.53 -5.28
C ASN A 93 -1.75 -16.61 -5.06
#